data_AF-A0AAV2SAQ9-F1
#
_entry.id   AF-A0AAV2SAQ9-F1
#
_cell.length_a   1.000
_cell.length_b   1.000
_cell.length_c   1.000
_cell.angle_alpha   90.00
_cell.angle_beta   90.00
_cell.angle_gamma   90.00
#
_symmetry.space_group_name_H-M   'P 1'
#
loop_
_entity.id
_entity.type
_entity.pdbx_description
1 polymer ?
#
loop_
_entity_poly.entity_id
_entity_poly.type
_entity_poly.pdbx_seq_one_letter_code
_entity_poly.pdbx_strand_id
1 'polypeptide(L)'
;SIRTMDPVGQPIVQSVVYAGGIHLKDANPLTGELEEWAQSSGDAGFIYMSFGSIVKPSEMPEEYRQVFIKAFSSIDQKVLWKFDQETMADLPDNVRLRKWLPQQDILG
;
A
#
# COMPACT_ATOMS: atom_id res chain seq x y z
N SER A 1 19.92 8.74 -15.35
CA SER A 1 19.78 10.19 -15.59
C SER A 1 18.84 10.73 -14.52
N ILE A 2 19.36 11.48 -13.55
CA ILE A 2 18.51 12.14 -12.52
C ILE A 2 17.81 13.29 -13.25
N ARG A 3 16.48 13.19 -13.42
CA ARG A 3 15.69 14.30 -13.95
C ARG A 3 15.54 15.32 -12.83
N THR A 4 16.18 16.48 -12.96
CA THR A 4 15.96 17.59 -12.02
C THR A 4 14.52 18.07 -12.18
N MET A 5 13.76 18.03 -11.09
CA MET A 5 12.43 18.66 -11.03
C MET A 5 12.62 20.12 -10.63
N ASP A 6 13.05 20.94 -11.58
CA ASP A 6 13.23 22.37 -11.30
C ASP A 6 11.85 23.02 -11.10
N PRO A 7 11.57 23.64 -9.94
CA PRO A 7 10.29 24.29 -9.70
C PRO A 7 10.12 25.51 -10.63
N VAL A 8 9.00 25.54 -11.36
CA VAL A 8 8.68 26.66 -12.27
C VAL A 8 8.23 27.87 -11.44
N GLY A 9 8.95 29.00 -11.57
CA GLY A 9 8.51 30.30 -11.06
C GLY A 9 9.04 30.72 -9.68
N GLN A 10 10.11 30.09 -9.16
CA GLN A 10 10.74 30.50 -7.89
C GLN A 10 12.27 30.68 -8.02
N PRO A 11 12.88 31.66 -7.33
CA PRO A 11 14.34 31.76 -7.28
C PRO A 11 14.95 30.53 -6.61
N ILE A 12 15.81 29.80 -7.33
CA ILE A 12 16.56 28.64 -6.82
C ILE A 12 18.00 29.08 -6.59
N VAL A 13 18.58 28.76 -5.43
CA VAL A 13 20.02 28.98 -5.17
C VAL A 13 20.84 27.95 -5.94
N GLN A 14 21.99 28.35 -6.49
CA GLN A 14 22.81 27.51 -7.39
C GLN A 14 23.32 26.20 -6.76
N SER A 15 23.24 26.05 -5.44
CA SER A 15 23.66 24.86 -4.70
C SER A 15 22.56 23.83 -4.44
N VAL A 16 21.32 24.05 -4.91
CA VAL A 16 20.21 23.11 -4.72
C VAL A 16 20.07 22.19 -5.93
N VAL A 17 20.04 20.88 -5.69
CA VAL A 17 19.74 19.86 -6.69
C VAL A 17 18.49 19.11 -6.26
N TYR A 18 17.44 19.15 -7.09
CA TYR A 18 16.20 18.42 -6.85
C TYR A 18 16.34 16.96 -7.30
N ALA A 19 16.58 16.07 -6.34
CA ALA A 19 16.67 14.63 -6.55
C ALA A 19 15.43 13.93 -5.97
N GLY A 20 14.28 14.13 -6.61
CA GLY A 20 13.05 13.41 -6.26
C GLY A 20 13.14 11.93 -6.63
N GLY A 21 12.47 11.06 -5.85
CA GLY A 21 12.33 9.65 -6.20
C GLY A 21 13.62 8.82 -6.14
N ILE A 22 14.66 9.28 -5.44
CA ILE A 22 15.96 8.58 -5.35
C ILE A 22 15.88 7.14 -4.83
N HIS A 23 14.81 6.80 -4.11
CA HIS A 23 14.58 5.48 -3.53
C HIS A 23 13.72 4.60 -4.45
N LEU A 24 13.14 5.15 -5.51
CA LEU A 24 12.32 4.40 -6.45
C LEU A 24 13.21 3.53 -7.33
N LYS A 25 12.76 2.30 -7.55
CA LYS A 25 13.31 1.40 -8.57
C LYS A 25 12.13 0.93 -9.43
N ASP A 26 12.42 0.31 -10.57
CA ASP A 26 11.36 -0.30 -11.37
C ASP A 26 10.73 -1.45 -10.56
N ALA A 27 9.39 -1.53 -10.57
CA ALA A 27 8.67 -2.64 -9.95
C ALA A 27 8.97 -3.95 -10.66
N ASN A 28 9.20 -5.00 -9.87
CA ASN A 28 9.24 -6.36 -10.39
C ASN A 28 7.80 -6.90 -10.50
N PRO A 29 7.54 -7.84 -11.43
CA PRO A 29 6.28 -8.56 -11.44
C PRO A 29 6.02 -9.23 -10.08
N LEU A 30 4.77 -9.19 -9.61
CA LEU A 30 4.34 -10.00 -8.47
C LEU A 30 4.53 -11.48 -8.82
N THR A 31 4.86 -12.30 -7.83
CA THR A 31 5.09 -13.74 -8.03
C THR A 31 4.43 -14.57 -6.94
N GLY A 32 4.17 -15.84 -7.26
CA GLY A 32 3.68 -16.85 -6.31
C GLY A 32 2.30 -16.52 -5.74
N GLU A 33 2.12 -16.76 -4.43
CA GLU A 33 0.82 -16.67 -3.76
C GLU A 33 0.18 -15.27 -3.87
N LEU A 34 1.00 -14.22 -3.92
CA LEU A 34 0.50 -12.85 -3.99
C LEU A 34 -0.03 -12.51 -5.38
N GLU A 35 0.63 -13.00 -6.43
CA GLU A 35 0.20 -12.86 -7.81
C GLU A 35 -1.12 -13.62 -8.04
N GLU A 36 -1.18 -14.89 -7.64
CA GLU A 36 -2.39 -15.71 -7.74
C GLU A 36 -3.57 -15.06 -7.00
N TRP A 37 -3.31 -14.53 -5.80
CA TRP A 37 -4.33 -13.84 -5.03
C TRP A 37 -4.82 -12.56 -5.71
N ALA A 38 -3.92 -11.77 -6.31
CA ALA A 38 -4.26 -10.55 -7.04
C ALA A 38 -5.05 -10.87 -8.30
N GLN A 39 -4.62 -11.86 -9.09
CA GLN A 39 -5.30 -12.28 -10.32
C GLN A 39 -6.70 -12.85 -10.06
N SER A 40 -6.88 -13.56 -8.93
CA SER A 40 -8.21 -14.08 -8.55
C SER A 40 -9.26 -12.99 -8.25
N SER A 41 -8.87 -11.71 -8.17
CA SER A 41 -9.82 -10.60 -8.02
C SER A 41 -10.61 -10.27 -9.29
N GLY A 42 -10.18 -10.79 -10.45
CA GLY A 42 -10.85 -10.56 -11.73
C GLY A 42 -10.97 -9.08 -12.07
N ASP A 43 -12.10 -8.70 -12.68
CA ASP A 43 -12.33 -7.34 -13.17
C ASP A 43 -12.56 -6.31 -12.05
N ALA A 44 -12.93 -6.76 -10.84
CA ALA A 44 -13.11 -5.87 -9.70
C ALA A 44 -11.78 -5.28 -9.23
N GLY A 45 -10.68 -6.03 -9.41
CA GLY A 45 -9.35 -5.67 -8.94
C GLY A 45 -9.20 -5.78 -7.42
N PHE A 46 -8.09 -5.24 -6.90
CA PHE A 46 -7.78 -5.27 -5.48
C PHE A 46 -7.30 -3.92 -4.97
N ILE A 47 -7.41 -3.73 -3.65
CA ILE A 47 -6.95 -2.54 -2.92
C ILE A 47 -5.76 -2.93 -2.05
N TYR A 48 -4.69 -2.15 -2.09
CA TYR A 48 -3.59 -2.23 -1.13
C TYR A 48 -3.76 -1.14 -0.06
N MET A 49 -3.83 -1.54 1.21
CA MET A 49 -3.94 -0.61 2.33
C MET A 49 -2.78 -0.77 3.31
N SER A 50 -2.14 0.34 3.67
CA SER A 50 -0.98 0.39 4.58
C SER A 50 -0.88 1.73 5.31
N PHE A 51 -0.58 1.70 6.62
CA PHE A 51 -0.27 2.89 7.42
C PHE A 51 1.24 3.21 7.46
N GLY A 52 2.02 2.63 6.55
CA GLY A 52 3.48 2.72 6.57
C GLY A 52 4.12 1.78 7.61
N SER A 53 5.31 2.15 8.09
CA SER A 53 6.12 1.31 9.00
C SER A 53 6.04 1.73 10.47
N ILE A 54 5.62 2.96 10.75
CA ILE A 54 5.68 3.56 12.11
C ILE A 54 4.43 3.20 12.91
N VAL A 55 3.26 3.28 12.27
CA VAL A 55 1.99 2.97 12.92
C VAL A 55 1.86 1.46 13.03
N LYS A 56 1.43 0.98 14.20
CA LYS A 56 1.01 -0.41 14.43
C LYS A 56 -0.52 -0.48 14.36
N PRO A 57 -1.09 -0.99 13.26
CA PRO A 57 -2.53 -1.05 13.11
C PRO A 57 -3.24 -1.87 14.20
N SER A 58 -2.56 -2.85 14.83
CA SER A 58 -3.10 -3.60 15.97
C SER A 58 -3.29 -2.80 17.25
N GLU A 59 -2.60 -1.66 17.39
CA GLU A 59 -2.75 -0.75 18.54
C GLU A 59 -3.83 0.31 18.28
N MET A 60 -4.47 0.28 17.10
CA MET A 60 -5.59 1.16 16.77
C MET A 60 -6.79 0.89 17.69
N PRO A 61 -7.46 1.94 18.21
CA PRO A 61 -8.69 1.73 18.97
C PRO A 61 -9.73 0.99 18.15
N GLU A 62 -10.44 0.09 18.82
CA GLU A 62 -11.41 -0.83 18.22
C GLU A 62 -12.44 -0.12 17.34
N GLU A 63 -12.93 1.05 17.77
CA GLU A 63 -13.89 1.86 17.03
C GLU A 63 -13.42 2.22 15.61
N TYR A 64 -12.15 2.57 15.44
CA TYR A 64 -11.60 2.91 14.12
C TYR A 64 -11.36 1.67 13.29
N ARG A 65 -10.89 0.59 13.92
CA ARG A 65 -10.70 -0.71 13.25
C ARG A 65 -12.02 -1.22 12.67
N GLN A 66 -13.11 -1.11 13.43
CA GLN A 66 -14.46 -1.47 12.99
C GLN A 66 -14.94 -0.64 11.80
N VAL A 67 -14.58 0.65 11.72
CA VAL A 67 -14.91 1.47 10.55
C VAL A 67 -14.23 0.92 9.29
N PHE A 68 -12.96 0.55 9.36
CA PHE A 68 -12.26 -0.07 8.24
C PHE A 68 -12.85 -1.42 7.84
N ILE A 69 -13.12 -2.29 8.82
CA ILE A 69 -13.74 -3.60 8.59
C ILE A 69 -15.08 -3.45 7.88
N LYS A 70 -15.93 -2.53 8.37
CA LYS A 70 -17.21 -2.23 7.76
C LYS A 70 -17.05 -1.70 6.34
N ALA A 71 -16.13 -0.75 6.12
CA ALA A 71 -15.86 -0.21 4.79
C ALA A 71 -15.39 -1.29 3.81
N PHE A 72 -14.43 -2.14 4.21
CA PHE A 72 -13.92 -3.22 3.37
C PHE A 72 -14.97 -4.27 3.08
N SER A 73 -15.83 -4.60 4.04
CA SER A 73 -16.93 -5.56 3.82
C SER A 73 -17.99 -5.06 2.83
N SER A 74 -18.05 -3.75 2.58
CA SER A 74 -19.08 -3.12 1.73
C SER A 74 -18.67 -2.98 0.26
N ILE A 75 -17.47 -3.40 -0.11
CA ILE A 75 -16.91 -3.25 -1.45
C ILE A 75 -16.60 -4.61 -2.08
N ASP A 76 -16.71 -4.70 -3.40
CA ASP A 76 -16.49 -5.95 -4.15
C ASP A 76 -15.00 -6.28 -4.35
N GLN A 77 -14.12 -5.28 -4.17
CA GLN A 77 -12.68 -5.46 -4.29
C GLN A 77 -12.13 -6.33 -3.18
N LYS A 78 -11.12 -7.13 -3.51
CA LYS A 78 -10.29 -7.78 -2.49
C LYS A 78 -9.37 -6.75 -1.86
N VAL A 79 -9.17 -6.81 -0.55
CA VAL A 79 -8.33 -5.87 0.19
C VAL A 79 -7.11 -6.58 0.74
N LEU A 80 -5.93 -6.14 0.34
CA LEU A 80 -4.66 -6.53 0.91
C LEU A 80 -4.27 -5.51 1.97
N TRP A 81 -4.46 -5.85 3.24
CA TRP A 81 -4.20 -4.95 4.35
C TRP A 81 -2.87 -5.30 5.02
N LYS A 82 -1.91 -4.38 4.94
CA LYS A 82 -0.67 -4.45 5.71
C LYS A 82 -0.99 -4.26 7.19
N PHE A 83 -0.93 -5.35 7.95
CA PHE A 83 -1.32 -5.42 9.35
C PHE A 83 -0.27 -6.19 10.13
N ASP A 84 0.07 -5.76 11.34
CA ASP A 84 1.19 -6.29 12.11
C ASP A 84 0.90 -7.64 12.79
N GLN A 85 -0.36 -8.10 12.70
CA GLN A 85 -0.84 -9.42 13.11
C GLN A 85 -1.39 -10.19 11.90
N GLU A 86 -1.39 -11.53 11.98
CA GLU A 86 -1.82 -12.40 10.87
C GLU A 86 -3.30 -12.79 10.93
N THR A 87 -3.95 -12.59 12.08
CA THR A 87 -5.34 -12.97 12.31
C THR A 87 -6.10 -11.85 13.02
N MET A 88 -7.41 -11.81 12.77
CA MET A 88 -8.36 -10.89 13.36
C MET A 88 -9.72 -11.60 13.37
N ALA A 89 -10.45 -11.52 14.47
CA ALA A 89 -11.64 -12.34 14.69
C ALA A 89 -12.81 -12.01 13.75
N ASP A 90 -12.91 -10.74 13.36
CA ASP A 90 -13.97 -10.14 12.55
C ASP A 90 -13.48 -9.74 11.16
N LEU A 91 -12.45 -10.42 10.65
CA LEU A 91 -11.89 -10.16 9.33
C LEU A 91 -12.91 -10.57 8.23
N PRO A 92 -13.29 -9.65 7.31
CA PRO A 92 -14.17 -9.99 6.19
C PRO A 92 -13.49 -10.93 5.18
N ASP A 93 -14.27 -11.74 4.48
CA ASP A 93 -13.78 -12.75 3.53
C ASP A 93 -12.97 -12.16 2.36
N ASN A 94 -13.27 -10.92 1.96
CA ASN A 94 -12.54 -10.21 0.91
C ASN A 94 -11.24 -9.54 1.40
N VAL A 95 -10.94 -9.59 2.69
CA VAL A 95 -9.74 -8.96 3.29
C VAL A 95 -8.69 -10.01 3.62
N ARG A 96 -7.43 -9.74 3.23
CA ARG A 96 -6.27 -10.55 3.58
C ARG A 96 -5.24 -9.71 4.34
N LEU A 97 -4.85 -10.18 5.51
CA LEU A 97 -3.80 -9.56 6.33
C LEU A 97 -2.41 -10.09 5.93
N ARG A 98 -1.43 -9.18 5.89
CA ARG A 98 -0.01 -9.51 5.73
C ARG A 98 0.86 -8.54 6.52
N LYS A 99 1.85 -9.08 7.24
CA LYS A 99 2.82 -8.28 8.01
C LYS A 99 3.82 -7.55 7.13
N TRP A 100 4.28 -8.22 6.09
CA TRP A 100 5.27 -7.71 5.16
C TRP A 100 4.78 -7.87 3.73
N LEU A 101 4.93 -6.81 2.93
CA LEU A 101 4.47 -6.73 1.55
C LEU A 101 5.47 -5.92 0.72
N PRO A 102 5.78 -6.36 -0.51
CA PRO A 102 6.66 -5.63 -1.41
C PRO A 102 5.89 -4.43 -2.02
N GLN A 103 5.77 -3.34 -1.26
CA GLN A 103 4.95 -2.18 -1.64
C GLN A 103 5.28 -1.64 -3.03
N GLN A 104 6.57 -1.56 -3.39
CA GLN A 104 6.98 -1.05 -4.69
C GLN A 104 6.51 -1.96 -5.83
N ASP A 105 6.68 -3.28 -5.69
CA ASP A 105 6.25 -4.25 -6.70
C ASP A 105 4.72 -4.31 -6.82
N ILE A 106 3.98 -4.02 -5.73
CA ILE A 106 2.51 -3.95 -5.74
C ILE A 106 2.01 -2.68 -6.44
N LEU A 107 2.69 -1.54 -6.26
CA LEU A 107 2.22 -0.22 -6.71
C LEU A 107 2.72 0.17 -8.11
N GLY A 108 3.82 -0.42 -8.58
CA GLY A 108 4.44 -0.05 -9.86
C GLY A 108 5.49 1.04 -9.72
#